data_AF-A0A6P3XU76-F1
#
_entry.id   AF-A0A6P3XU76-F1
#
_cell.length_a   1.000
_cell.length_b   1.000
_cell.length_c   1.000
_cell.angle_alpha   90.00
_cell.angle_beta   90.00
_cell.angle_gamma   90.00
#
_symmetry.space_group_name_H-M   'P 1'
#
loop_
_entity.id
_entity.type
_entity.pdbx_description
1 polymer ?
#
loop_
_entity_poly.entity_id
_entity_poly.type
_entity_poly.pdbx_seq_one_letter_code
_entity_poly.pdbx_strand_id
1 'polypeptide(L)'
;MPIDIKREEFRKYLERSGVMEGLTKVLVMLYEEPEKPADALEYVRKHVGGIMEDTSEVDLLKKELDEAKAKIAELKSKLIKYETEETTTE
;
A
#
# COMPACT_ATOMS: atom_id res chain seq x y z
N MET A 1 18.98 13.33 -28.81
CA MET A 1 19.49 13.64 -27.46
C MET A 1 18.66 12.85 -26.45
N PRO A 2 19.30 12.13 -25.51
CA PRO A 2 18.65 11.19 -24.58
C PRO A 2 17.84 11.85 -23.45
N ILE A 3 17.47 13.12 -23.60
CA ILE A 3 16.74 13.90 -22.56
C ILE A 3 15.34 13.32 -22.36
N ASP A 4 14.68 12.90 -23.44
CA ASP A 4 13.34 12.32 -23.36
C ASP A 4 13.34 10.95 -22.69
N ILE A 5 14.39 10.14 -22.90
CA ILE A 5 14.58 8.85 -22.22
C ILE A 5 14.76 9.05 -20.72
N LYS A 6 15.64 9.98 -20.32
CA LYS A 6 15.86 10.28 -18.90
C LYS A 6 14.60 10.83 -18.22
N ARG A 7 13.83 11.66 -18.91
CA ARG A 7 12.54 12.18 -18.41
C ARG A 7 11.51 11.07 -18.23
N GLU A 8 11.42 10.16 -19.21
CA GLU A 8 10.51 9.01 -19.17
C GLU A 8 10.87 8.02 -18.06
N GLU A 9 12.15 7.71 -17.89
CA GLU A 9 12.63 6.87 -16.78
C GLU A 9 12.30 7.49 -15.42
N PHE A 10 12.50 8.80 -15.27
CA PHE A 10 12.16 9.52 -14.06
C PHE A 10 10.65 9.50 -13.79
N ARG A 11 9.83 9.72 -14.82
CA ARG A 11 8.37 9.62 -14.71
C ARG A 11 7.94 8.23 -14.26
N LYS A 12 8.44 7.18 -14.90
CA LYS A 12 8.16 5.78 -14.52
C LYS A 12 8.61 5.48 -13.10
N TYR A 13 9.72 6.05 -12.66
CA TYR A 13 10.17 5.92 -11.27
C TYR A 13 9.16 6.55 -10.29
N LEU A 14 8.69 7.77 -10.55
CA LEU A 14 7.68 8.43 -9.71
C LEU A 14 6.34 7.69 -9.69
N GLU A 15 5.94 7.09 -10.81
CA GLU A 15 4.74 6.25 -10.89
C GLU A 15 4.93 4.94 -10.10
N ARG A 16 6.04 4.23 -10.29
CA ARG A 16 6.34 2.97 -9.58
C ARG A 16 6.55 3.13 -8.08
N SER A 17 7.02 4.29 -7.65
CA SER A 17 7.21 4.62 -6.23
C SER A 17 5.95 5.17 -5.55
N GLY A 18 4.85 5.32 -6.28
CA GLY A 18 3.59 5.83 -5.74
C GLY A 18 3.55 7.34 -5.49
N VAL A 19 4.62 8.08 -5.82
CA VAL A 19 4.69 9.54 -5.62
C VAL A 19 3.58 10.25 -6.38
N MET A 20 3.33 9.84 -7.63
CA MET A 20 2.25 10.43 -8.44
C MET A 20 0.86 10.19 -7.83
N GLU A 21 0.64 9.01 -7.26
CA GLU A 21 -0.62 8.67 -6.60
C GLU A 21 -0.80 9.46 -5.30
N GLY A 22 0.24 9.57 -4.48
CA GLY A 22 0.23 10.36 -3.25
C GLY A 22 -0.07 11.83 -3.50
N LEU A 23 0.60 12.45 -4.49
CA LEU A 23 0.32 13.83 -4.87
C LEU A 23 -1.10 14.01 -5.41
N THR A 24 -1.60 13.05 -6.20
CA THR A 24 -2.98 13.07 -6.69
C THR A 24 -3.99 13.05 -5.55
N LYS A 25 -3.79 12.18 -4.54
CA LYS A 25 -4.65 12.12 -3.35
C LYS A 25 -4.69 13.44 -2.59
N VAL A 26 -3.54 14.07 -2.33
CA VAL A 26 -3.50 15.37 -1.63
C VAL A 26 -4.26 16.44 -2.42
N LEU A 27 -4.12 16.47 -3.74
CA LEU A 27 -4.83 17.43 -4.59
C LEU A 27 -6.34 17.17 -4.61
N VAL A 28 -6.77 15.90 -4.62
CA VAL A 28 -8.19 15.54 -4.48
C VAL A 28 -8.73 15.99 -3.14
N MET A 29 -8.02 15.74 -2.03
CA MET A 29 -8.43 16.21 -0.70
C MET A 29 -8.56 17.74 -0.67
N LEU A 30 -7.61 18.47 -1.23
CA LEU A 30 -7.69 19.93 -1.33
C LEU A 30 -8.87 20.37 -2.21
N TYR A 31 -9.17 19.64 -3.29
CA TYR A 31 -10.30 19.92 -4.17
C TYR A 31 -11.66 19.62 -3.51
N GLU A 32 -11.74 18.62 -2.65
CA GLU A 32 -12.96 18.25 -1.94
C GLU A 32 -13.22 19.11 -0.69
N GLU A 33 -12.21 19.84 -0.20
CA GLU A 33 -12.36 20.66 1.00
C GLU A 33 -13.47 21.71 0.84
N PRO A 34 -14.51 21.70 1.71
CA PRO A 34 -15.69 22.56 1.58
C PRO A 34 -15.35 24.04 1.73
N GLU A 35 -14.39 24.37 2.59
CA GLU A 35 -13.81 25.70 2.72
C GLU A 35 -12.34 25.66 2.30
N LYS A 36 -12.03 26.28 1.15
CA LYS A 36 -10.65 26.27 0.65
C LYS A 36 -9.72 26.97 1.64
N PRO A 37 -8.60 26.35 2.03
CA PRO A 37 -7.65 26.97 2.94
C PRO A 37 -7.09 28.24 2.30
N ALA A 38 -6.88 29.28 3.11
CA ALA A 38 -6.27 30.52 2.65
C ALA A 38 -4.84 30.31 2.10
N ASP A 39 -4.11 29.34 2.67
CA ASP A 39 -2.82 28.87 2.16
C ASP A 39 -2.92 27.41 1.69
N ALA A 40 -3.16 27.24 0.39
CA ALA A 40 -3.18 25.93 -0.26
C ALA A 40 -1.82 25.21 -0.24
N LEU A 41 -0.70 25.96 -0.26
CA LEU A 41 0.63 25.36 -0.23
C LEU A 41 0.94 24.78 1.15
N GLU A 42 0.53 25.46 2.22
CA GLU A 42 0.63 24.93 3.58
C GLU A 42 -0.21 23.67 3.76
N TYR A 43 -1.44 23.66 3.23
CA TYR A 43 -2.29 22.49 3.23
C TYR A 43 -1.61 21.29 2.56
N VAL A 44 -1.06 21.48 1.35
CA VAL A 44 -0.36 20.41 0.62
C VAL A 44 0.86 19.93 1.42
N ARG A 45 1.69 20.84 1.97
CA ARG A 45 2.86 20.46 2.79
C ARG A 45 2.49 19.55 3.95
N LYS A 46 1.40 19.86 4.65
CA LYS A 46 0.94 19.08 5.81
C LYS A 46 0.44 17.68 5.42
N HIS A 47 -0.30 17.58 4.31
CA HIS A 47 -0.96 16.33 3.93
C HIS A 47 -0.07 15.39 3.10
N VAL A 48 0.95 15.90 2.40
CA VAL A 48 1.94 15.04 1.71
C VAL A 48 2.71 14.16 2.71
N GLY A 49 3.06 14.69 3.89
CA GLY A 49 3.79 13.93 4.92
C GLY A 49 3.01 12.74 5.48
N GLY A 50 1.72 12.94 5.79
CA GLY A 50 0.89 11.86 6.36
C GLY A 50 0.51 10.77 5.36
N ILE A 51 0.26 11.13 4.09
CA ILE A 51 -0.13 10.14 3.06
C ILE A 51 1.03 9.21 2.67
N MET A 52 2.28 9.69 2.76
CA MET A 52 3.46 8.88 2.43
C MET A 52 3.76 7.80 3.49
N GLU A 53 3.44 8.03 4.76
CA GLU A 53 3.57 7.00 5.81
C GLU A 53 2.52 5.90 5.63
N ASP A 54 1.25 6.27 5.45
CA ASP A 54 0.12 5.35 5.35
C ASP A 54 0.24 4.35 4.20
N THR A 55 0.72 4.76 3.02
CA THR A 55 0.79 3.84 1.87
C THR A 55 1.82 2.72 2.07
N SER A 56 2.96 3.02 2.71
CA SER A 56 4.00 2.02 2.94
C SER A 56 3.60 1.03 4.03
N GLU A 57 2.96 1.54 5.09
CA GLU A 57 2.53 0.73 6.22
C GLU A 57 1.32 -0.14 5.85
N VAL A 58 0.35 0.38 5.09
CA VAL A 58 -0.80 -0.40 4.61
C VAL A 58 -0.37 -1.55 3.71
N ASP A 59 0.60 -1.35 2.83
CA ASP A 59 1.09 -2.42 1.94
C ASP A 59 1.91 -3.48 2.69
N LEU A 60 2.69 -3.06 3.70
CA LEU A 60 3.38 -3.98 4.61
C LEU A 60 2.37 -4.80 5.41
N LEU A 61 1.37 -4.16 6.02
CA LEU A 61 0.32 -4.82 6.80
C LEU A 61 -0.51 -5.79 5.95
N LYS A 62 -0.82 -5.45 4.70
CA LYS A 62 -1.50 -6.38 3.78
C LYS A 62 -0.67 -7.61 3.48
N LYS A 63 0.63 -7.44 3.25
CA LYS A 63 1.54 -8.56 2.99
C LYS A 63 1.64 -9.48 4.21
N GLU A 64 1.81 -8.91 5.41
CA GLU A 64 1.83 -9.68 6.66
C GLU A 64 0.52 -10.43 6.90
N LEU A 65 -0.63 -9.80 6.59
CA LEU A 65 -1.94 -10.43 6.70
C LEU A 65 -2.08 -11.65 5.78
N ASP A 66 -1.60 -11.55 4.52
CA ASP A 66 -1.67 -12.64 3.56
C ASP A 66 -0.73 -13.79 3.94
N GLU A 67 0.48 -13.49 4.42
CA GLU A 67 1.41 -14.49 4.94
C GLU A 67 0.84 -15.22 6.17
N ALA A 68 0.23 -14.49 7.11
CA ALA A 68 -0.43 -15.06 8.28
C ALA A 68 -1.59 -15.97 7.88
N LYS A 69 -2.43 -15.54 6.92
CA LYS A 69 -3.54 -16.36 6.38
C LYS A 69 -3.04 -17.63 5.70
N ALA A 70 -1.97 -17.55 4.91
CA ALA A 70 -1.36 -18.72 4.27
C ALA A 70 -0.87 -19.72 5.32
N LYS A 71 -0.21 -19.24 6.38
CA LYS A 71 0.28 -20.09 7.47
C LYS A 71 -0.84 -20.73 8.28
N ILE A 72 -1.93 -20.02 8.52
CA ILE A 72 -3.14 -20.58 9.15
C ILE A 72 -3.74 -21.68 8.27
N ALA A 73 -3.83 -21.48 6.96
CA ALA A 73 -4.35 -22.50 6.04
C ALA A 73 -3.47 -23.76 6.02
N GLU A 74 -2.14 -23.59 6.00
CA GLU A 74 -1.19 -24.71 6.05
C GLU A 74 -1.32 -25.50 7.37
N LEU A 75 -1.35 -24.81 8.51
CA LEU A 75 -1.47 -25.44 9.82
C LEU A 75 -2.80 -26.16 9.97
N LYS A 76 -3.91 -25.57 9.52
CA LYS A 76 -5.22 -26.23 9.51
C LYS A 76 -5.21 -27.50 8.65
N SER A 77 -4.56 -27.48 7.48
CA SER A 77 -4.42 -28.66 6.63
C SER A 77 -3.62 -29.78 7.30
N LYS A 78 -2.55 -29.43 8.02
CA LYS A 78 -1.75 -30.39 8.80
C LYS A 78 -2.57 -31.00 9.95
N LEU A 79 -3.32 -30.18 10.68
CA LEU A 79 -4.15 -30.63 11.81
C LEU A 79 -5.18 -31.66 11.38
N ILE A 80 -5.88 -31.40 10.27
CA ILE A 80 -6.85 -32.34 9.69
C ILE A 80 -6.18 -33.67 9.34
N LYS A 81 -4.97 -33.65 8.76
CA LYS A 81 -4.25 -34.90 8.42
C LYS A 81 -3.92 -35.72 9.65
N TYR A 82 -3.42 -35.09 10.72
CA TYR A 82 -3.13 -35.79 11.96
C TYR A 82 -4.38 -36.39 12.61
N GLU A 83 -5.49 -35.65 12.66
CA GLU A 83 -6.77 -36.15 13.19
C GLU A 83 -7.33 -37.32 12.38
N THR A 84 -7.16 -37.31 11.04
CA THR A 84 -7.57 -38.42 10.18
C THR A 84 -6.68 -39.67 10.32
N GLU A 85 -5.38 -39.49 10.61
CA GLU A 85 -4.45 -40.59 10.83
C GLU A 85 -4.65 -41.24 12.21
N GLU A 86 -4.99 -40.46 13.26
CA GLU A 86 -5.37 -41.03 14.57
C GLU A 86 -6.69 -41.81 14.51
N THR A 87 -7.69 -41.34 13.76
CA THR A 87 -9.00 -42.02 13.66
C THR A 87 -9.04 -43.24 12.73
N THR A 88 -8.01 -43.48 11.91
CA THR A 88 -7.90 -44.69 11.07
C THR A 88 -7.04 -45.80 11.69
N THR A 89 -6.43 -45.55 12.85
CA THR A 89 -5.53 -46.49 13.52
C THR A 89 -6.16 -47.17 14.77
N GLU A 90 -7.42 -46.89 15.09
CA GLU A 90 -8.22 -47.61 16.10
C GLU A 90 -9.28 -48.54 15.48
#